data_AF-A0A2V8L7R7-F1
#
_entry.id   AF-A0A2V8L7R7-F1
#
_cell.length_a   1.000
_cell.length_b   1.000
_cell.length_c   1.000
_cell.angle_alpha   90.00
_cell.angle_beta   90.00
_cell.angle_gamma   90.00
#
_symmetry.space_group_name_H-M   'P 1'
#
loop_
_entity.id
_entity.type
_entity.pdbx_description
1 polymer ?
#
loop_
_entity_poly.entity_id
_entity_poly.type
_entity_poly.pdbx_seq_one_letter_code
_entity_poly.pdbx_strand_id
1 'polypeptide(L)'
;KELFYLALDGQLVSVPLRFAPAHQPESESHVPMFFAHTGPLQDLSRHYVVSPDGRRFLIDTVVEEPAAPITIILNWKPPAD
;
A
#
# COMPACT_ATOMS: atom_id res chain seq x y z
N LYS A 1 -4.96 12.88 -12.28
CA LYS A 1 -5.02 11.51 -11.70
C LYS A 1 -3.60 11.00 -11.60
N GLU A 2 -3.35 9.96 -10.82
CA GLU A 2 -1.98 9.57 -10.51
C GLU A 2 -1.89 8.05 -10.37
N LEU A 3 -0.80 7.49 -10.86
CA LEU A 3 -0.42 6.09 -10.68
C LEU A 3 0.69 6.05 -9.63
N PHE A 4 0.51 5.19 -8.62
CA PHE A 4 1.55 4.86 -7.67
C PHE A 4 2.05 3.45 -7.97
N TYR A 5 3.32 3.18 -7.75
CA TYR A 5 3.87 1.83 -7.77
C TYR A 5 5.12 1.73 -6.91
N LEU A 6 5.41 0.51 -6.42
CA LEU A 6 6.70 0.20 -5.82
C LEU A 6 7.65 -0.26 -6.93
N ALA A 7 8.76 0.45 -7.07
CA ALA A 7 9.87 0.02 -7.92
C ALA A 7 10.58 -1.19 -7.28
N LEU A 8 11.35 -1.93 -8.11
CA LEU A 8 12.02 -3.16 -7.67
C LEU A 8 13.08 -2.94 -6.59
N ASP A 9 13.55 -1.70 -6.43
CA ASP A 9 14.46 -1.27 -5.36
C ASP A 9 13.72 -0.90 -4.06
N GLY A 10 12.40 -1.09 -4.00
CA GLY A 10 11.56 -0.78 -2.86
C GLY A 10 11.14 0.69 -2.77
N GLN A 11 11.47 1.53 -3.75
CA GLN A 11 11.04 2.93 -3.74
C GLN A 11 9.58 3.06 -4.18
N LEU A 12 8.76 3.76 -3.40
CA LEU A 12 7.46 4.20 -3.86
C LEU A 12 7.63 5.35 -4.85
N VAL A 13 7.00 5.21 -6.01
CA VAL A 13 7.08 6.16 -7.12
C VAL A 13 5.68 6.61 -7.50
N SER A 14 5.57 7.90 -7.82
CA SER A 14 4.37 8.51 -8.35
C SER A 14 4.51 8.85 -9.83
N VAL A 15 3.45 8.68 -10.61
CA VAL A 15 3.40 9.05 -12.03
C VAL A 15 2.10 9.82 -12.28
N PRO A 16 2.19 11.14 -12.51
CA PRO A 16 1.04 11.92 -12.94
C PRO A 16 0.50 11.40 -14.27
N LEU A 17 -0.82 11.23 -14.34
CA LEU A 17 -1.51 10.75 -15.53
C LEU A 17 -2.48 11.83 -16.03
N ARG A 18 -2.32 12.19 -17.31
CA ARG A 18 -3.24 13.03 -18.06
C ARG A 18 -4.21 12.16 -18.83
N PHE A 19 -5.51 12.46 -18.69
CA PHE A 19 -6.59 11.75 -19.37
C PHE A 19 -7.34 12.76 -20.24
N ALA A 20 -7.11 12.71 -21.56
CA ALA A 20 -7.91 13.47 -22.51
C ALA A 20 -9.10 12.61 -23.01
N PRO A 21 -10.26 13.22 -23.31
CA PRO A 21 -11.40 12.48 -23.84
C PRO A 21 -11.03 11.74 -25.13
N ALA A 22 -11.32 10.44 -25.20
CA ALA A 22 -11.03 9.54 -26.33
C ALA A 22 -9.56 9.16 -26.58
N HIS A 23 -8.63 9.54 -25.70
CA HIS A 23 -7.21 9.20 -25.84
C HIS A 23 -6.74 8.23 -24.76
N GLN A 24 -5.65 7.51 -25.05
CA GLN A 24 -4.95 6.72 -24.05
C GLN A 24 -4.38 7.64 -22.95
N PRO A 25 -4.27 7.15 -21.71
CA PRO A 25 -3.65 7.91 -20.63
C PRO A 25 -2.21 8.25 -20.99
N GLU A 26 -1.83 9.52 -20.87
CA GLU A 26 -0.45 9.97 -21.04
C GLU A 26 0.21 10.09 -19.67
N SER A 27 1.34 9.41 -19.49
CA SER A 27 2.17 9.53 -18.29
C SER A 27 3.15 10.70 -18.41
N GLU A 28 3.29 11.45 -17.34
CA GLU A 28 4.37 12.42 -17.18
C GLU A 28 5.61 11.78 -16.54
N SER A 29 6.65 12.58 -16.28
CA SER A 29 7.85 12.12 -15.58
C SER A 29 7.50 11.55 -14.21
N HIS A 30 8.10 10.40 -13.88
CA HIS A 30 7.93 9.79 -12.57
C HIS A 30 8.60 10.63 -11.49
N VAL A 31 8.00 10.63 -10.30
CA VAL A 31 8.45 11.36 -9.12
C VAL A 31 8.76 10.34 -8.02
N PRO A 32 10.04 10.17 -7.67
CA PRO A 32 10.43 9.33 -6.53
C PRO A 32 9.87 9.90 -5.22
N MET A 33 9.28 9.06 -4.36
CA MET A 33 8.74 9.49 -3.07
C MET A 33 9.64 9.09 -1.90
N PHE A 34 9.60 7.83 -1.49
CA PHE A 34 10.37 7.31 -0.36
C PHE A 34 10.56 5.80 -0.47
N PHE A 35 11.57 5.26 0.20
CA PHE A 35 11.80 3.81 0.28
C PHE A 35 10.83 3.17 1.29
N ALA A 36 10.07 2.19 0.83
CA ALA A 36 9.17 1.41 1.65
C ALA A 36 9.93 0.26 2.33
N HIS A 37 9.61 0.00 3.61
CA HIS A 37 10.18 -1.12 4.37
C HIS A 37 9.31 -2.38 4.22
N THR A 38 8.99 -2.73 2.98
CA THR A 38 8.14 -3.87 2.63
C THR A 38 8.92 -5.18 2.62
N GLY A 39 8.20 -6.31 2.70
CA GLY A 39 8.76 -7.62 2.38
C GLY A 39 9.17 -7.76 0.91
N PRO A 40 9.76 -8.91 0.52
CA PRO A 40 10.20 -9.14 -0.84
C PRO A 40 9.08 -8.93 -1.87
N LEU A 41 9.33 -8.08 -2.88
CA LEU A 41 8.39 -7.79 -3.98
C LEU A 41 8.25 -8.92 -5.02
N GLN A 42 8.56 -10.15 -4.62
CA GLN A 42 8.58 -11.33 -5.50
C GLN A 42 7.21 -11.96 -5.67
N ASP A 43 6.27 -11.67 -4.77
CA ASP A 43 4.88 -12.08 -4.91
C ASP A 43 4.05 -10.98 -5.60
N LEU A 44 2.90 -11.36 -6.17
CA LEU A 44 1.94 -10.42 -6.76
C LEU A 44 1.00 -9.83 -5.70
N SER A 45 1.35 -9.92 -4.41
CA SER A 45 0.53 -9.38 -3.34
C SER A 45 0.56 -7.85 -3.37
N ARG A 46 -0.50 -7.27 -2.81
CA ARG A 46 -0.65 -5.83 -2.75
C ARG A 46 0.05 -5.33 -1.48
N HIS A 47 1.31 -4.92 -1.62
CA HIS A 47 2.14 -4.37 -0.54
C HIS A 47 1.71 -2.99 -0.03
N TYR A 48 0.87 -2.28 -0.77
CA TYR A 48 0.37 -0.98 -0.33
C TYR A 48 -1.06 -0.70 -0.76
N VAL A 49 -1.73 0.16 0.02
CA VAL A 49 -3.01 0.75 -0.31
C VAL A 49 -2.91 2.26 -0.14
N VAL A 50 -3.50 3.00 -1.09
CA VAL A 50 -3.52 4.46 -1.09
C VAL A 50 -4.87 4.94 -0.54
N SER A 51 -4.85 5.95 0.31
CA SER A 51 -6.07 6.62 0.76
C SER A 51 -6.81 7.28 -0.40
N PRO A 52 -8.14 7.50 -0.30
CA PRO A 52 -8.92 8.12 -1.38
C PRO A 52 -8.43 9.52 -1.81
N ASP A 53 -7.81 10.25 -0.88
CA ASP A 53 -7.23 11.57 -1.14
C ASP A 53 -5.81 11.53 -1.75
N GLY A 54 -5.19 10.35 -1.86
CA GLY A 54 -3.84 10.17 -2.39
C GLY A 54 -2.72 10.61 -1.45
N ARG A 55 -3.02 11.01 -0.21
CA ARG A 55 -2.05 11.67 0.69
C ARG A 55 -1.45 10.75 1.74
N ARG A 56 -2.03 9.56 1.92
CA ARG A 56 -1.59 8.58 2.91
C ARG A 56 -1.49 7.21 2.27
N PHE A 57 -0.48 6.48 2.71
CA PHE A 57 -0.18 5.14 2.23
C PHE A 57 -0.18 4.22 3.44
N LEU A 58 -0.94 3.13 3.36
CA LEU A 58 -0.73 1.98 4.22
C LEU A 58 0.18 1.03 3.45
N ILE A 59 1.32 0.69 4.04
CA ILE A 59 2.32 -0.21 3.46
C ILE A 59 2.51 -1.33 4.47
N ASP A 60 2.60 -2.56 3.99
CA ASP A 60 3.07 -3.67 4.81
C ASP A 60 4.52 -3.44 5.26
N THR A 61 4.89 -4.11 6.35
CA THR A 61 6.24 -4.04 6.88
C THR A 61 6.73 -5.43 7.22
N VAL A 62 8.03 -5.64 7.06
CA VAL A 62 8.68 -6.82 7.65
C VAL A 62 8.69 -6.63 9.17
N VAL A 63 8.28 -7.67 9.89
CA VAL A 63 8.38 -7.75 11.35
C VAL A 63 9.42 -8.81 11.70
N GLU A 64 10.31 -8.52 12.64
CA GLU A 64 11.35 -9.47 13.07
C GLU A 64 10.75 -10.67 13.82
N GLU A 65 9.71 -10.42 14.61
CA GLU A 65 8.96 -11.46 15.31
C GLU A 65 7.56 -11.61 14.71
N PRO A 66 7.07 -12.84 14.50
CA PRO A 66 5.70 -13.06 14.04
C PRO A 66 4.72 -12.48 15.07
N ALA A 67 3.68 -11.80 14.59
CA ALA A 67 2.65 -11.25 15.46
C ALA A 67 2.06 -12.34 16.36
N ALA A 68 1.79 -11.98 17.62
CA ALA A 68 1.12 -12.87 18.55
C ALA A 68 -0.21 -13.38 17.93
N PRO A 69 -0.60 -14.64 18.18
CA PRO A 69 -1.83 -15.19 17.65
C PRO A 69 -3.03 -14.29 17.98
N ILE A 70 -3.86 -14.00 16.98
CA ILE A 70 -5.11 -13.27 17.18
C ILE A 70 -6.12 -14.23 17.79
N THR A 71 -6.49 -14.01 19.05
CA THR A 71 -7.59 -14.74 19.71
C THR A 71 -8.91 -14.05 19.38
N ILE A 72 -9.78 -14.72 18.63
CA ILE A 72 -11.13 -14.24 18.35
C ILE A 72 -12.08 -14.82 19.39
N ILE A 73 -12.68 -13.96 20.21
CA ILE A 73 -13.74 -14.38 21.14
C ILE A 73 -15.09 -14.09 20.52
N LEU A 74 -15.83 -15.15 20.21
CA LEU A 74 -17.18 -15.05 19.68
C LEU A 74 -18.20 -15.10 20.82
N ASN A 75 -19.26 -14.32 20.72
CA ASN A 75 -20.39 -14.34 21.68
C ASN A 75 -19.97 -14.05 23.14
N TRP A 76 -19.08 -13.07 23.33
CA TRP A 76 -18.59 -12.68 24.66
C TRP A 76 -19.74 -12.36 25.64
N LYS A 77 -19.75 -13.04 26.78
CA LYS A 77 -20.61 -12.74 27.94
C LYS A 77 -19.70 -12.44 29.14
N PRO A 78 -19.50 -11.16 29.51
CA PRO A 78 -18.64 -10.82 30.63
C PRO A 78 -19.22 -11.36 31.96
N PRO A 79 -18.38 -11.65 32.97
CA PRO A 79 -18.85 -11.95 34.32
C PRO A 79 -19.75 -10.83 34.85
N ALA A 80 -20.80 -11.18 35.60
CA ALA A 80 -21.54 -10.20 36.38
C ALA A 80 -20.72 -9.86 37.63
N ASP A 81 -20.58 -8.56 37.91
CA ASP A 81 -19.93 -8.02 39.12
C ASP A 81 -20.62 -8.47 40.42
#